data_AF-A0A7K4LPN4-F1
#
_entry.id   AF-A0A7K4LPN4-F1
#
_cell.length_a   1.000
_cell.length_b   1.000
_cell.length_c   1.000
_cell.angle_alpha   90.00
_cell.angle_beta   90.00
_cell.angle_gamma   90.00
#
_symmetry.space_group_name_H-M   'P 1'
#
loop_
_entity.id
_entity.type
_entity.pdbx_description
1 polymer ?
#
loop_
_entity_poly.entity_id
_entity_poly.type
_entity_poly.pdbx_seq_one_letter_code
_entity_poly.pdbx_strand_id
1 'polypeptide(L)'
;KNNDLLFRNLKETMCNSENPIINQCFDRTELTDKKRPETAATQFKNSLSKLMEILMSKEPSYIRCMKPNDSKQADRFDEVLIRHQVKYLGLMENLRVRRAGFAYRRKYEVFLQRTKIFIRFPKTLFATEDALEVRKQSLATKTQATWRGFYRRKKFLHMKHSAITIQSWWRGTLGRRKAAKKKWAAETIRRFIKGFIYRNYPRCPENEYFLDYIRFSFLMNLKRNLPKNVLDKSWPTPPPSLCEASQLLRQLCMQNMVWSYCKRISPEWKQQLEQKVIASEIFKGKKDNYPQSVPRLFINTRLGNEEINAKVLQALENEAIK
;
A
#
# COMPACT_ATOMS: atom_id res chain seq x y z
N LYS A 1 -26.30 -7.99 43.08
CA LYS A 1 -26.93 -7.35 41.90
C LYS A 1 -28.40 -7.00 42.11
N ASN A 2 -29.21 -7.81 42.80
CA ASN A 2 -30.63 -7.48 43.02
C ASN A 2 -30.87 -6.40 44.10
N ASN A 3 -29.96 -6.32 45.07
CA ASN A 3 -29.95 -5.26 46.07
C ASN A 3 -29.29 -4.02 45.46
N ASP A 4 -30.11 -3.20 44.80
CA ASP A 4 -29.72 -1.90 44.22
C ASP A 4 -30.52 -0.80 44.94
N LEU A 5 -30.34 -0.72 46.25
CA LEU A 5 -31.13 0.14 47.13
C LEU A 5 -30.36 1.43 47.40
N LEU A 6 -30.84 2.54 46.84
CA LEU A 6 -30.38 3.85 47.24
C LEU A 6 -31.14 4.30 48.49
N PHE A 7 -30.45 4.26 49.64
CA PHE A 7 -31.04 4.64 50.91
C PHE A 7 -31.40 6.13 50.95
N ARG A 8 -32.46 6.47 51.69
CA ARG A 8 -33.02 7.82 51.79
C ARG A 8 -31.99 8.88 52.21
N ASN A 9 -31.13 8.56 53.17
CA ASN A 9 -30.10 9.48 53.66
C ASN A 9 -29.13 9.91 52.54
N LEU A 10 -28.83 8.99 51.62
CA LEU A 10 -27.99 9.28 50.46
C LEU A 10 -28.73 10.18 49.46
N LYS A 11 -30.02 9.95 49.23
CA LYS A 11 -30.85 10.84 48.39
C LYS A 11 -30.92 12.26 48.98
N GLU A 12 -31.11 12.39 50.29
CA GLU A 12 -31.20 13.68 50.98
C GLU A 12 -29.90 14.49 50.85
N THR A 13 -28.75 13.83 50.94
CA THR A 13 -27.45 14.48 50.73
C THR A 13 -27.29 14.95 49.28
N MET A 14 -27.75 14.17 48.31
CA MET A 14 -27.68 14.55 46.89
C MET A 14 -28.60 15.73 46.55
N CYS A 15 -29.79 15.84 47.16
CA CYS A 15 -30.70 16.97 46.98
C CYS A 15 -30.19 18.30 47.58
N ASN A 16 -29.20 18.24 48.48
CA ASN A 16 -28.55 19.41 49.09
C ASN A 16 -27.24 19.80 48.39
N SER A 17 -26.89 19.11 47.30
CA SER A 17 -25.71 19.45 46.50
C SER A 17 -25.89 20.80 45.80
N GLU A 18 -24.82 21.61 45.77
CA GLU A 18 -24.74 22.86 45.01
C GLU A 18 -24.68 22.63 43.48
N ASN A 19 -24.47 21.38 43.04
CA ASN A 19 -24.42 21.04 41.63
C ASN A 19 -25.83 20.98 41.01
N PRO A 20 -26.13 21.80 39.98
CA PRO A 20 -27.48 21.88 39.39
C PRO A 20 -27.93 20.57 38.73
N ILE A 21 -27.00 19.75 38.20
CA ILE A 21 -27.33 18.47 37.56
C ILE A 21 -27.82 17.46 38.61
N ILE A 22 -27.12 17.38 39.75
CA ILE A 22 -27.46 16.43 40.82
C ILE A 22 -28.81 16.80 41.44
N ASN A 23 -29.05 18.09 41.66
CA ASN A 23 -30.31 18.60 42.19
C ASN A 23 -31.49 18.32 41.23
N GLN A 24 -31.27 18.35 39.91
CA GLN A 24 -32.29 17.97 38.92
C GLN A 24 -32.55 16.45 38.86
N CYS A 25 -31.53 15.61 39.12
CA CYS A 25 -31.68 14.15 39.05
C CYS A 25 -32.42 13.55 40.26
N PHE A 26 -32.51 14.24 41.39
CA PHE A 26 -33.16 13.76 42.62
C PHE A 26 -34.21 14.76 43.10
N ASP A 27 -35.48 14.50 42.79
CA ASP A 27 -36.57 15.37 43.18
C ASP A 27 -36.86 15.29 44.68
N ARG A 28 -37.06 16.45 45.33
CA ARG A 28 -37.34 16.55 46.78
C ARG A 28 -38.68 15.91 47.14
N THR A 29 -39.59 15.77 46.18
CA THR A 29 -40.89 15.09 46.36
C THR A 29 -40.73 13.60 46.70
N GLU A 30 -39.68 12.93 46.18
CA GLU A 30 -39.40 11.51 46.44
C GLU A 30 -38.95 11.23 47.88
N LEU A 31 -38.52 12.26 48.62
CA LEU A 31 -38.10 12.14 50.02
C LEU A 31 -39.29 12.01 50.99
N THR A 32 -40.51 12.25 50.52
CA THR A 32 -41.74 12.17 51.34
C THR A 32 -42.27 10.75 51.47
N ASP A 33 -41.92 9.84 50.54
CA ASP A 33 -42.39 8.46 50.55
C ASP A 33 -41.57 7.61 51.53
N LYS A 34 -42.26 6.99 52.50
CA LYS A 34 -41.65 6.17 53.56
C LYS A 34 -41.53 4.70 53.16
N LYS A 35 -41.99 4.32 51.96
CA LYS A 35 -41.90 2.94 51.48
C LYS A 35 -40.44 2.52 51.30
N ARG A 36 -40.17 1.24 51.58
CA ARG A 36 -38.85 0.66 51.30
C ARG A 36 -38.59 0.74 49.78
N PRO A 37 -37.37 1.12 49.36
CA PRO A 37 -37.03 1.13 47.95
C PRO A 37 -37.21 -0.26 47.35
N GLU A 38 -37.80 -0.31 46.15
CA GLU A 38 -38.01 -1.56 45.43
C GLU A 38 -36.68 -2.21 45.05
N THR A 39 -36.62 -3.53 45.04
CA THR A 39 -35.45 -4.27 44.52
C THR A 39 -35.30 -4.09 43.00
N ALA A 40 -34.09 -4.30 42.47
CA ALA A 40 -33.85 -4.16 41.03
C ALA A 40 -34.75 -5.07 40.18
N ALA A 41 -35.02 -6.30 40.66
CA ALA A 41 -35.93 -7.24 39.97
C ALA A 41 -37.38 -6.74 39.93
N THR A 42 -37.88 -6.14 41.01
CA THR A 42 -39.25 -5.60 41.06
C THR A 42 -39.37 -4.37 40.16
N GLN A 43 -38.38 -3.48 40.14
CA GLN A 43 -38.34 -2.35 39.24
C GLN A 43 -38.32 -2.78 37.76
N PHE A 44 -37.50 -3.79 37.43
CA PHE A 44 -37.42 -4.33 36.07
C PHE A 44 -38.73 -5.00 35.63
N LYS A 45 -39.38 -5.75 36.53
CA LYS A 45 -40.69 -6.36 36.28
C LYS A 45 -41.75 -5.29 35.99
N ASN A 46 -41.84 -4.27 36.84
CA ASN A 46 -42.79 -3.17 36.68
C ASN A 46 -42.55 -2.40 35.37
N SER A 47 -41.29 -2.13 35.03
CA SER A 47 -40.90 -1.50 33.77
C SER A 47 -41.29 -2.33 32.54
N LEU A 48 -41.05 -3.64 32.56
CA LEU A 48 -41.44 -4.55 31.47
C LEU A 48 -42.96 -4.66 31.30
N SER A 49 -43.72 -4.76 32.40
CA SER A 49 -45.18 -4.80 32.35
C SER A 49 -45.73 -3.52 31.73
N LYS A 50 -45.25 -2.36 32.15
CA LYS A 50 -45.64 -1.06 31.58
C LYS A 50 -45.29 -0.95 30.10
N LEU A 51 -44.10 -1.43 29.70
CA LEU A 51 -43.71 -1.47 28.29
C LEU A 51 -44.64 -2.38 27.47
N MET A 52 -45.00 -3.55 27.99
CA MET A 52 -45.92 -4.46 27.32
C MET A 52 -47.30 -3.85 27.12
N GLU A 53 -47.85 -3.16 28.13
CA GLU A 53 -49.13 -2.43 27.99
C GLU A 53 -49.06 -1.38 26.85
N ILE A 54 -47.96 -0.63 26.76
CA ILE A 54 -47.75 0.37 25.71
C ILE A 54 -47.64 -0.28 24.33
N LEU A 55 -47.01 -1.45 24.22
CA LEU A 55 -46.85 -2.17 22.95
C LEU A 55 -48.14 -2.85 22.52
N MET A 56 -48.90 -3.42 23.45
CA MET A 56 -50.18 -4.09 23.19
C MET A 56 -51.29 -3.12 22.78
N SER A 57 -51.18 -1.85 23.16
CA SER A 57 -52.11 -0.79 22.71
C SER A 57 -51.84 -0.26 21.29
N LYS A 58 -50.81 -0.75 20.60
CA LYS A 58 -50.42 -0.32 19.24
C LYS A 58 -50.36 -1.50 18.27
N GLU A 59 -50.36 -1.20 16.98
CA GLU A 59 -50.11 -2.20 15.95
C GLU A 59 -48.60 -2.51 15.86
N PRO A 60 -48.16 -3.76 16.10
CA PRO A 60 -46.74 -4.07 16.14
C PRO A 60 -46.18 -4.36 14.74
N SER A 61 -45.01 -3.79 14.46
CA SER A 61 -44.16 -4.16 13.33
C SER A 61 -42.83 -4.70 13.85
N TYR A 62 -42.37 -5.83 13.31
CA TYR A 62 -41.19 -6.53 13.81
C TYR A 62 -40.03 -6.46 12.82
N ILE A 63 -38.89 -5.93 13.26
CA ILE A 63 -37.61 -5.99 12.54
C ILE A 63 -36.70 -6.99 13.28
N ARG A 64 -36.12 -7.95 12.54
CA ARG A 64 -35.23 -8.98 13.10
C ARG A 64 -33.82 -8.76 12.55
N CYS A 65 -32.92 -8.25 13.40
CA CYS A 65 -31.53 -8.02 13.03
C CYS A 65 -30.73 -9.33 13.08
N MET A 66 -29.87 -9.56 12.08
CA MET A 66 -28.96 -10.70 12.04
C MET A 66 -27.52 -10.22 11.82
N LYS A 67 -26.60 -10.75 12.61
CA LYS A 67 -25.16 -10.48 12.51
C LYS A 67 -24.52 -11.50 11.55
N PRO A 68 -23.99 -11.09 10.39
CA PRO A 68 -23.48 -12.04 9.38
C PRO A 68 -22.16 -12.72 9.78
N ASN A 69 -21.33 -12.05 10.60
CA ASN A 69 -20.08 -12.59 11.12
C ASN A 69 -19.61 -11.79 12.36
N ASP A 70 -18.79 -12.42 13.21
CA ASP A 70 -18.23 -11.76 14.41
C ASP A 70 -17.08 -10.79 14.11
N SER A 71 -16.38 -11.00 13.00
CA SER A 71 -15.23 -10.20 12.59
C SER A 71 -15.60 -8.82 12.00
N LYS A 72 -16.89 -8.47 11.92
CA LYS A 72 -17.42 -7.23 11.34
C LYS A 72 -16.93 -6.97 9.89
N GLN A 73 -16.67 -8.04 9.13
CA GLN A 73 -16.19 -7.95 7.76
C GLN A 73 -17.38 -7.86 6.78
N ALA A 74 -17.24 -7.00 5.76
CA ALA A 74 -18.17 -6.97 4.65
C ALA A 74 -18.12 -8.28 3.84
N ASP A 75 -19.24 -8.68 3.24
CA ASP A 75 -19.41 -9.85 2.38
C ASP A 75 -19.01 -11.22 2.98
N ARG A 76 -18.79 -11.29 4.29
CA ARG A 76 -18.49 -12.55 4.99
C ARG A 76 -19.75 -13.08 5.68
N PHE A 77 -20.13 -14.30 5.34
CA PHE A 77 -21.29 -14.98 5.89
C PHE A 77 -20.86 -16.21 6.68
N ASP A 78 -21.14 -16.22 7.98
CA ASP A 78 -20.90 -17.35 8.87
C ASP A 78 -22.20 -18.13 9.08
N GLU A 79 -22.30 -19.30 8.45
CA GLU A 79 -23.49 -20.14 8.49
C GLU A 79 -23.79 -20.68 9.89
N VAL A 80 -22.77 -20.97 10.70
CA VAL A 80 -22.96 -21.53 12.04
C VAL A 80 -23.56 -20.46 12.96
N LEU A 81 -22.99 -19.26 12.92
CA LEU A 81 -23.48 -18.11 13.67
C LEU A 81 -24.92 -17.76 13.24
N ILE A 82 -25.21 -17.72 11.94
CA ILE A 82 -26.55 -17.40 11.43
C ILE A 82 -27.57 -18.48 11.79
N ARG A 83 -27.21 -19.76 11.70
CA ARG A 83 -28.10 -20.86 12.09
C ARG A 83 -28.48 -20.79 13.56
N HIS A 84 -27.54 -20.44 14.45
CA HIS A 84 -27.84 -20.19 15.85
C HIS A 84 -28.81 -19.00 16.03
N GLN A 85 -28.61 -17.92 15.26
CA GLN A 85 -29.48 -16.73 15.25
C GLN A 85 -30.90 -17.01 14.78
N VAL A 86 -31.05 -17.77 13.69
CA VAL A 86 -32.36 -18.21 13.17
C VAL A 86 -33.14 -18.99 14.23
N LYS A 87 -32.44 -19.79 15.05
CA LYS A 87 -33.06 -20.57 16.13
C LYS A 87 -33.49 -19.69 17.30
N TYR A 88 -32.62 -18.86 17.87
CA TYR A 88 -33.00 -18.05 19.05
C TYR A 88 -33.97 -16.90 18.72
N LEU A 89 -33.96 -16.38 17.48
CA LEU A 89 -34.95 -15.38 17.03
C LEU A 89 -36.32 -16.00 16.72
N GLY A 90 -36.45 -17.33 16.77
CA GLY A 90 -37.69 -18.05 16.52
C GLY A 90 -38.20 -17.92 15.08
N LEU A 91 -37.34 -17.63 14.10
CA LEU A 91 -37.77 -17.38 12.71
C LEU A 91 -38.44 -18.60 12.08
N MET A 92 -37.94 -19.81 12.39
CA MET A 92 -38.54 -21.06 11.91
C MET A 92 -39.92 -21.29 12.52
N GLU A 93 -40.12 -20.91 13.78
CA GLU A 93 -41.41 -21.08 14.45
C GLU A 93 -42.44 -20.08 13.90
N ASN A 94 -42.02 -18.83 13.66
CA ASN A 94 -42.84 -17.84 12.96
C ASN A 94 -43.31 -18.34 11.58
N LEU A 95 -42.43 -19.03 10.84
CA LEU A 95 -42.78 -19.61 9.55
C LEU A 95 -43.76 -20.77 9.68
N ARG A 96 -43.58 -21.64 10.68
CA ARG A 96 -44.50 -22.77 10.96
C ARG A 96 -45.91 -22.29 11.28
N VAL A 97 -46.04 -21.33 12.19
CA VAL A 97 -47.34 -20.73 12.56
C VAL A 97 -48.03 -20.11 11.33
N ARG A 98 -47.28 -19.39 10.48
CA ARG A 98 -47.83 -18.83 9.23
C ARG A 98 -48.23 -19.89 8.20
N ARG A 99 -47.51 -21.00 8.13
CA ARG A 99 -47.79 -22.11 7.20
C ARG A 99 -48.89 -23.05 7.67
N ALA A 100 -49.20 -23.10 8.96
CA ALA A 100 -50.29 -23.90 9.50
C ALA A 100 -51.68 -23.42 9.02
N GLY A 101 -51.78 -22.19 8.51
CA GLY A 101 -52.96 -21.68 7.82
C GLY A 101 -52.83 -21.65 6.30
N PHE A 102 -53.79 -21.02 5.62
CA PHE A 102 -53.72 -20.76 4.19
C PHE A 102 -52.62 -19.72 3.86
N ALA A 103 -51.40 -20.20 3.65
CA ALA A 103 -50.23 -19.36 3.36
C ALA A 103 -50.35 -18.58 2.05
N TYR A 104 -51.15 -19.07 1.11
CA TYR A 104 -51.41 -18.40 -0.16
C TYR A 104 -52.80 -17.78 -0.18
N ARG A 105 -52.88 -16.45 -0.21
CA ARG A 105 -54.12 -15.68 -0.32
C ARG A 105 -53.95 -14.66 -1.43
N ARG A 106 -54.78 -14.75 -2.47
CA ARG A 106 -54.82 -13.74 -3.54
C ARG A 106 -56.26 -13.33 -3.81
N LYS A 107 -56.44 -12.08 -4.23
CA LYS A 107 -57.74 -11.56 -4.66
C LYS A 107 -58.19 -12.27 -5.94
N TYR A 108 -59.50 -12.49 -6.04
CA TYR A 108 -60.14 -13.21 -7.14
C TYR A 108 -59.79 -12.62 -8.53
N GLU A 109 -59.75 -11.31 -8.67
CA GLU A 109 -59.41 -10.61 -9.93
C GLU A 109 -58.02 -10.97 -10.46
N VAL A 110 -57.03 -11.08 -9.56
CA VAL A 110 -55.63 -11.44 -9.90
C VAL A 110 -55.50 -12.93 -10.24
N PHE A 111 -56.40 -13.76 -9.73
CA PHE A 111 -56.50 -15.18 -10.07
C PHE A 111 -57.16 -15.38 -11.44
N LEU A 112 -58.26 -14.68 -11.71
CA LEU A 112 -59.04 -14.76 -12.95
C LEU A 112 -58.28 -14.31 -14.19
N GLN A 113 -57.51 -13.22 -14.09
CA GLN A 113 -56.69 -12.71 -15.21
C GLN A 113 -55.67 -13.73 -15.75
N ARG A 114 -55.40 -14.81 -15.00
CA ARG A 114 -54.43 -15.84 -15.37
C ARG A 114 -55.05 -17.06 -16.05
N THR A 115 -56.36 -17.29 -15.92
CA THR A 115 -57.02 -18.51 -16.43
C THR A 115 -58.46 -18.24 -16.92
N LYS A 116 -58.60 -18.09 -18.25
CA LYS A 116 -59.82 -18.14 -19.09
C LYS A 116 -60.85 -16.99 -19.00
N ILE A 117 -61.17 -16.45 -20.18
CA ILE A 117 -62.32 -15.55 -20.46
C ILE A 117 -63.52 -16.43 -20.85
N PHE A 118 -64.70 -16.17 -20.27
CA PHE A 118 -65.97 -16.82 -20.64
C PHE A 118 -66.97 -15.75 -21.10
N ILE A 119 -67.47 -15.87 -22.35
CA ILE A 119 -68.43 -14.91 -22.93
C ILE A 119 -69.81 -15.58 -22.93
N ARG A 120 -70.78 -14.99 -22.21
CA ARG A 120 -72.16 -15.53 -22.07
C ARG A 120 -73.18 -14.80 -22.94
N PHE A 121 -72.91 -13.57 -23.40
CA PHE A 121 -73.87 -12.76 -24.16
C PHE A 121 -73.25 -12.11 -25.41
N PRO A 122 -74.00 -12.02 -26.54
CA PRO A 122 -73.49 -11.46 -27.81
C PRO A 122 -73.10 -9.98 -27.72
N LYS A 123 -73.82 -9.16 -26.95
CA LYS A 123 -73.51 -7.73 -26.77
C LYS A 123 -72.12 -7.52 -26.17
N THR A 124 -71.67 -8.43 -25.32
CA THR A 124 -70.33 -8.40 -24.71
C THR A 124 -69.27 -8.76 -25.74
N LEU A 125 -69.58 -9.65 -26.69
CA LEU A 125 -68.69 -9.99 -27.81
C LEU A 125 -68.45 -8.77 -28.70
N PHE A 126 -69.51 -8.13 -29.18
CA PHE A 126 -69.40 -6.95 -30.06
C PHE A 126 -68.67 -5.79 -29.38
N ALA A 127 -68.98 -5.49 -28.11
CA ALA A 127 -68.26 -4.45 -27.36
C ALA A 127 -66.77 -4.79 -27.15
N THR A 128 -66.42 -6.07 -26.97
CA THR A 128 -65.01 -6.48 -26.90
C THR A 128 -64.32 -6.44 -28.25
N GLU A 129 -65.05 -6.65 -29.35
CA GLU A 129 -64.54 -6.61 -30.72
C GLU A 129 -64.27 -5.16 -31.16
N ASP A 130 -65.19 -4.23 -30.90
CA ASP A 130 -64.98 -2.79 -31.12
C ASP A 130 -63.82 -2.24 -30.28
N ALA A 131 -63.73 -2.64 -29.00
CA ALA A 131 -62.62 -2.26 -28.13
C ALA A 131 -61.28 -2.87 -28.59
N LEU A 132 -61.31 -4.05 -29.22
CA LEU A 132 -60.15 -4.67 -29.83
C LEU A 132 -59.71 -3.90 -31.08
N GLU A 133 -60.64 -3.56 -31.98
CA GLU A 133 -60.37 -2.76 -33.19
C GLU A 133 -59.67 -1.44 -32.86
N VAL A 134 -60.20 -0.68 -31.90
CA VAL A 134 -59.58 0.58 -31.43
C VAL A 134 -58.19 0.35 -30.85
N ARG A 135 -57.96 -0.79 -30.18
CA ARG A 135 -56.67 -1.11 -29.54
C ARG A 135 -55.67 -1.82 -30.46
N LYS A 136 -56.05 -2.29 -31.65
CA LYS A 136 -55.16 -3.04 -32.56
C LYS A 136 -53.86 -2.29 -32.83
N GLN A 137 -53.92 -0.98 -33.09
CA GLN A 137 -52.73 -0.17 -33.36
C GLN A 137 -51.83 -0.02 -32.11
N SER A 138 -52.42 0.12 -30.93
CA SER A 138 -51.69 0.13 -29.65
C SER A 138 -51.05 -1.23 -29.35
N LEU A 139 -51.73 -2.32 -29.67
CA LEU A 139 -51.19 -3.67 -29.52
C LEU A 139 -50.03 -3.92 -30.49
N ALA A 140 -50.17 -3.50 -31.76
CA ALA A 140 -49.13 -3.60 -32.77
C ALA A 140 -47.86 -2.86 -32.35
N THR A 141 -47.98 -1.61 -31.85
CA THR A 141 -46.83 -0.84 -31.36
C THR A 141 -46.16 -1.49 -30.14
N LYS A 142 -46.92 -2.09 -29.21
CA LYS A 142 -46.38 -2.86 -28.08
C LYS A 142 -45.65 -4.13 -28.55
N THR A 143 -46.20 -4.86 -29.51
CA THR A 143 -45.58 -6.05 -30.11
C THR A 143 -44.30 -5.69 -30.87
N GLN A 144 -44.31 -4.59 -31.63
CA GLN A 144 -43.12 -4.10 -32.33
C GLN A 144 -42.05 -3.60 -31.35
N ALA A 145 -42.43 -2.89 -30.29
CA ALA A 145 -41.51 -2.40 -29.27
C ALA A 145 -40.84 -3.56 -28.52
N THR A 146 -41.60 -4.59 -28.14
CA THR A 146 -41.06 -5.80 -27.49
C THR A 146 -40.11 -6.56 -28.43
N TRP A 147 -40.46 -6.74 -29.70
CA TRP A 147 -39.58 -7.39 -30.68
C TRP A 147 -38.29 -6.59 -30.94
N ARG A 148 -38.40 -5.26 -31.12
CA ARG A 148 -37.23 -4.38 -31.27
C ARG A 148 -36.33 -4.44 -30.03
N GLY A 149 -36.92 -4.47 -28.84
CA GLY A 149 -36.20 -4.66 -27.58
C GLY A 149 -35.46 -6.00 -27.52
N PHE A 150 -36.13 -7.10 -27.88
CA PHE A 150 -35.54 -8.44 -27.97
C PHE A 150 -34.36 -8.47 -28.96
N TYR A 151 -34.55 -7.95 -30.17
CA TYR A 151 -33.51 -7.92 -31.20
C TYR A 151 -32.27 -7.13 -30.74
N ARG A 152 -32.47 -5.95 -30.17
CA ARG A 152 -31.37 -5.13 -29.62
C ARG A 152 -30.67 -5.84 -28.45
N ARG A 153 -31.42 -6.49 -27.56
CA ARG A 153 -30.85 -7.26 -26.45
C ARG A 153 -30.02 -8.44 -26.95
N LYS A 154 -30.50 -9.18 -27.95
CA LYS A 154 -29.76 -10.29 -28.57
C LYS A 154 -28.43 -9.81 -29.16
N LYS A 155 -28.45 -8.71 -29.93
CA LYS A 155 -27.24 -8.10 -30.51
C LYS A 155 -26.26 -7.65 -29.41
N PHE A 156 -26.75 -7.00 -28.36
CA PHE A 156 -25.93 -6.58 -27.22
C PHE A 156 -25.27 -7.76 -26.50
N LEU A 157 -26.02 -8.83 -26.22
CA LEU A 157 -25.48 -10.01 -25.56
C LEU A 157 -24.40 -10.70 -26.40
N HIS A 158 -24.59 -10.77 -27.72
CA HIS A 158 -23.58 -11.30 -28.63
C HIS A 158 -22.29 -10.46 -28.57
N MET A 159 -22.39 -9.14 -28.72
CA MET A 159 -21.23 -8.23 -28.64
C MET A 159 -20.54 -8.29 -27.27
N LYS A 160 -21.31 -8.33 -26.19
CA LYS A 160 -20.79 -8.47 -24.82
C LYS A 160 -20.03 -9.79 -24.65
N HIS A 161 -20.57 -10.89 -25.15
CA HIS A 161 -19.92 -12.20 -25.06
C HIS A 161 -18.58 -12.19 -25.82
N SER A 162 -18.57 -11.70 -27.07
CA SER A 162 -17.33 -11.55 -27.85
C SER A 162 -16.28 -10.71 -27.13
N ALA A 163 -16.69 -9.56 -26.56
CA ALA A 163 -15.79 -8.71 -25.79
C ALA A 163 -15.24 -9.41 -24.54
N ILE A 164 -16.08 -10.12 -23.78
CA ILE A 164 -15.65 -10.87 -22.59
C ILE A 164 -14.64 -11.95 -22.97
N THR A 165 -14.88 -12.70 -24.05
CA THR A 165 -13.97 -13.75 -24.53
C THR A 165 -12.59 -13.19 -24.88
N ILE A 166 -12.53 -12.06 -25.59
CA ILE A 166 -11.26 -11.40 -25.92
C ILE A 166 -10.55 -10.93 -24.65
N GLN A 167 -11.30 -10.28 -23.75
CA GLN A 167 -10.73 -9.75 -22.51
C GLN A 167 -10.22 -10.86 -21.59
N SER A 168 -10.95 -11.97 -21.43
CA SER A 168 -10.52 -13.10 -20.61
C SER A 168 -9.29 -13.78 -21.22
N TRP A 169 -9.25 -13.94 -22.55
CA TRP A 169 -8.09 -14.46 -23.25
C TRP A 169 -6.85 -13.58 -23.05
N TRP A 170 -7.00 -12.26 -23.19
CA TRP A 170 -5.90 -11.31 -23.00
C TRP A 170 -5.37 -11.30 -21.57
N ARG A 171 -6.26 -11.28 -20.56
CA ARG A 171 -5.88 -11.41 -19.15
C ARG A 171 -5.12 -12.72 -18.90
N GLY A 172 -5.55 -13.82 -19.51
CA GLY A 172 -4.85 -15.10 -19.48
C GLY A 172 -3.45 -15.02 -20.10
N THR A 173 -3.31 -14.35 -21.25
CA THR A 173 -2.00 -14.15 -21.92
C THR A 173 -1.05 -13.31 -21.09
N LEU A 174 -1.52 -12.22 -20.47
CA LEU A 174 -0.73 -11.44 -19.52
C LEU A 174 -0.30 -12.28 -18.30
N GLY A 175 -1.21 -13.10 -17.77
CA GLY A 175 -0.92 -14.03 -16.68
C GLY A 175 0.19 -15.02 -17.03
N ARG A 176 0.10 -15.65 -18.21
CA ARG A 176 1.13 -16.58 -18.73
C ARG A 176 2.48 -15.89 -18.90
N ARG A 177 2.52 -14.67 -19.45
CA ARG A 177 3.76 -13.88 -19.57
C ARG A 177 4.38 -13.57 -18.20
N LYS A 178 3.56 -13.18 -17.22
CA LYS A 178 4.02 -12.93 -15.84
C LYS A 178 4.57 -14.21 -15.19
N ALA A 179 3.92 -15.35 -15.39
CA ALA A 179 4.40 -16.64 -14.91
C ALA A 179 5.72 -17.05 -15.59
N ALA A 180 5.85 -16.88 -16.91
CA ALA A 180 7.09 -17.14 -17.64
C ALA A 180 8.25 -16.27 -17.13
N LYS A 181 8.01 -14.97 -16.86
CA LYS A 181 9.02 -14.08 -16.25
C LYS A 181 9.47 -14.57 -14.87
N LYS A 182 8.52 -15.00 -14.02
CA LYS A 182 8.85 -15.57 -12.69
C LYS A 182 9.67 -16.86 -12.82
N LYS A 183 9.28 -17.75 -13.75
CA LYS A 183 10.02 -19.00 -14.03
C LYS A 183 11.44 -18.71 -14.52
N TRP A 184 11.60 -17.76 -15.43
CA TRP A 184 12.91 -17.33 -15.93
C TRP A 184 13.78 -16.76 -14.80
N ALA A 185 13.24 -15.90 -13.93
CA ALA A 185 13.98 -15.37 -12.80
C ALA A 185 14.45 -16.49 -11.83
N ALA A 186 13.58 -17.45 -11.53
CA ALA A 186 13.93 -18.61 -10.71
C ALA A 186 15.00 -19.48 -11.37
N GLU A 187 14.93 -19.68 -12.69
CA GLU A 187 15.94 -20.39 -13.47
C GLU A 187 17.31 -19.68 -13.40
N THR A 188 17.35 -18.37 -13.59
CA THR A 188 18.58 -17.58 -13.49
C THR A 188 19.23 -17.70 -12.11
N ILE A 189 18.44 -17.62 -11.03
CA ILE A 189 18.94 -17.81 -9.66
C ILE A 189 19.50 -19.23 -9.49
N ARG A 190 18.80 -20.25 -9.97
CA ARG A 190 19.28 -21.64 -9.91
C ARG A 190 20.56 -21.84 -10.70
N ARG A 191 20.68 -21.25 -11.89
CA ARG A 191 21.92 -21.28 -12.70
C ARG A 191 23.08 -20.62 -11.96
N PHE A 192 22.84 -19.49 -11.31
CA PHE A 192 23.86 -18.82 -10.49
C PHE A 192 24.34 -19.71 -9.33
N ILE A 193 23.41 -20.30 -8.56
CA ILE A 193 23.73 -21.19 -7.44
C ILE A 193 24.45 -22.45 -7.92
N LYS A 194 23.99 -23.07 -9.01
CA LYS A 194 24.65 -24.22 -9.61
C LYS A 194 26.07 -23.85 -10.03
N GLY A 195 26.27 -22.71 -10.70
CA GLY A 195 27.60 -22.25 -11.06
C GLY A 195 28.52 -21.98 -9.86
N PHE A 196 27.97 -21.45 -8.76
CA PHE A 196 28.72 -21.27 -7.50
C PHE A 196 29.17 -22.59 -6.88
N ILE A 197 28.33 -23.63 -6.93
CA ILE A 197 28.70 -24.98 -6.47
C ILE A 197 29.85 -25.53 -7.34
N TYR A 198 29.78 -25.34 -8.65
CA TYR A 198 30.78 -25.79 -9.62
C TYR A 198 31.96 -24.80 -9.84
N ARG A 199 32.18 -23.85 -8.91
CA ARG A 199 33.17 -22.77 -9.09
C ARG A 199 34.63 -23.24 -9.20
N ASN A 200 34.95 -24.41 -8.66
CA ASN A 200 36.30 -24.97 -8.68
C ASN A 200 36.58 -25.83 -9.91
N TYR A 201 35.56 -26.13 -10.71
CA TYR A 201 35.70 -26.90 -11.94
C TYR A 201 36.15 -25.99 -13.09
N PRO A 202 36.77 -26.55 -14.15
CA PRO A 202 37.01 -25.80 -15.37
C PRO A 202 35.69 -25.26 -15.95
N ARG A 203 35.79 -24.28 -16.84
CA ARG A 203 34.61 -23.64 -17.44
C ARG A 203 33.73 -24.69 -18.14
N CYS A 204 32.49 -24.78 -17.73
CA CYS A 204 31.46 -25.66 -18.26
C CYS A 204 30.11 -24.90 -18.35
N PRO A 205 29.10 -25.43 -19.08
CA PRO A 205 27.80 -24.79 -19.21
C PRO A 205 27.11 -24.46 -17.88
N GLU A 206 27.40 -25.23 -16.82
CA GLU A 206 26.84 -25.03 -15.48
C GLU A 206 27.44 -23.84 -14.74
N ASN A 207 28.74 -23.57 -14.91
CA ASN A 207 29.45 -22.52 -14.16
C ASN A 207 29.77 -21.27 -14.98
N GLU A 208 29.63 -21.34 -16.31
CA GLU A 208 29.91 -20.24 -17.24
C GLU A 208 29.24 -18.94 -16.81
N TYR A 209 27.93 -18.97 -16.53
CA TYR A 209 27.17 -17.80 -16.11
C TYR A 209 27.72 -17.18 -14.80
N PHE A 210 28.06 -18.02 -13.83
CA PHE A 210 28.60 -17.56 -12.54
C PHE A 210 30.00 -16.96 -12.70
N LEU A 211 30.89 -17.62 -13.45
CA LEU A 211 32.25 -17.14 -13.68
C LEU A 211 32.26 -15.80 -14.42
N ASP A 212 31.42 -15.64 -15.43
CA ASP A 212 31.31 -14.39 -16.18
C ASP A 212 30.71 -13.27 -15.32
N TYR A 213 29.71 -13.60 -14.50
CA TYR A 213 29.17 -12.65 -13.53
C TYR A 213 30.23 -12.16 -12.55
N ILE A 214 31.05 -13.05 -11.96
CA ILE A 214 32.08 -12.67 -10.99
C ILE A 214 33.14 -11.77 -11.66
N ARG A 215 33.59 -12.11 -12.88
CA ARG A 215 34.52 -11.29 -13.66
C ARG A 215 33.95 -9.90 -13.93
N PHE A 216 32.72 -9.84 -14.46
CA PHE A 216 32.05 -8.58 -14.76
C PHE A 216 31.82 -7.74 -13.51
N SER A 217 31.30 -8.35 -12.44
CA SER A 217 31.02 -7.68 -11.17
C SER A 217 32.31 -7.12 -10.55
N PHE A 218 33.40 -7.87 -10.58
CA PHE A 218 34.69 -7.41 -10.10
C PHE A 218 35.19 -6.19 -10.88
N LEU A 219 35.19 -6.25 -12.21
CA LEU A 219 35.64 -5.13 -13.05
C LEU A 219 34.77 -3.88 -12.88
N MET A 220 33.45 -4.06 -12.77
CA MET A 220 32.54 -2.93 -12.52
C MET A 220 32.71 -2.33 -11.13
N ASN A 221 32.94 -3.16 -10.10
CA ASN A 221 33.22 -2.69 -8.76
C ASN A 221 34.58 -1.96 -8.70
N LEU A 222 35.58 -2.50 -9.39
CA LEU A 222 36.90 -1.89 -9.50
C LEU A 222 36.82 -0.52 -10.17
N LYS A 223 36.14 -0.41 -11.32
CA LYS A 223 35.94 0.87 -12.02
C LYS A 223 35.33 1.95 -11.13
N ARG A 224 34.39 1.57 -10.25
CA ARG A 224 33.72 2.51 -9.32
C ARG A 224 34.62 2.94 -8.16
N ASN A 225 35.58 2.10 -7.77
CA ASN A 225 36.42 2.28 -6.59
C ASN A 225 37.91 2.34 -6.95
N LEU A 226 38.25 3.01 -8.06
CA LEU A 226 39.64 3.27 -8.41
C LEU A 226 40.26 4.28 -7.45
N PRO A 227 41.56 4.14 -7.11
CA PRO A 227 42.29 5.12 -6.32
C PRO A 227 42.23 6.50 -6.96
N LYS A 228 42.02 7.55 -6.17
CA LYS A 228 41.86 8.92 -6.71
C LYS A 228 43.18 9.59 -7.06
N ASN A 229 44.25 9.25 -6.35
CA ASN A 229 45.59 9.83 -6.54
C ASN A 229 46.69 8.80 -6.21
N VAL A 230 47.95 9.12 -6.52
CA VAL A 230 49.09 8.20 -6.36
C VAL A 230 49.31 7.80 -4.88
N LEU A 231 48.89 8.64 -3.94
CA LEU A 231 49.03 8.39 -2.50
C LEU A 231 47.90 7.51 -1.95
N ASP A 232 46.80 7.36 -2.70
CA ASP A 232 45.67 6.55 -2.32
C ASP A 232 46.02 5.06 -2.49
N LYS A 233 46.21 4.39 -1.35
CA LYS A 233 46.50 2.96 -1.29
C LYS A 233 45.24 2.09 -1.25
N SER A 234 44.05 2.70 -1.28
CA SER A 234 42.80 1.95 -1.25
C SER A 234 42.67 1.08 -2.50
N TRP A 235 42.29 -0.18 -2.29
CA TRP A 235 42.06 -1.12 -3.38
C TRP A 235 40.95 -2.09 -2.96
N PRO A 236 39.95 -2.35 -3.82
CA PRO A 236 38.85 -3.23 -3.45
C PRO A 236 39.34 -4.67 -3.26
N THR A 237 38.77 -5.35 -2.26
CA THR A 237 39.06 -6.76 -2.01
C THR A 237 38.57 -7.61 -3.17
N PRO A 238 39.46 -8.37 -3.86
CA PRO A 238 39.06 -9.18 -4.99
C PRO A 238 38.40 -10.50 -4.57
N PRO A 239 37.58 -11.10 -5.45
CA PRO A 239 37.16 -12.49 -5.30
C PRO A 239 38.37 -13.44 -5.29
N PRO A 240 38.34 -14.55 -4.54
CA PRO A 240 39.49 -15.47 -4.42
C PRO A 240 40.03 -15.97 -5.76
N SER A 241 39.16 -16.22 -6.73
CA SER A 241 39.53 -16.68 -8.08
C SER A 241 40.18 -15.61 -8.96
N LEU A 242 40.16 -14.34 -8.54
CA LEU A 242 40.65 -13.18 -9.30
C LEU A 242 41.74 -12.39 -8.55
N CYS A 243 42.31 -12.96 -7.48
CA CYS A 243 43.37 -12.32 -6.70
C CYS A 243 44.58 -11.93 -7.57
N GLU A 244 45.04 -12.85 -8.41
CA GLU A 244 46.16 -12.62 -9.33
C GLU A 244 45.85 -11.48 -10.32
N ALA A 245 44.69 -11.55 -10.99
CA ALA A 245 44.23 -10.51 -11.90
C ALA A 245 44.10 -9.14 -11.21
N SER A 246 43.64 -9.12 -9.96
CA SER A 246 43.53 -7.89 -9.16
C SER A 246 44.89 -7.27 -8.85
N GLN A 247 45.89 -8.09 -8.52
CA GLN A 247 47.26 -7.62 -8.27
C GLN A 247 47.87 -7.02 -9.55
N LEU A 248 47.71 -7.69 -10.69
CA LEU A 248 48.16 -7.19 -11.98
C LEU A 248 47.50 -5.85 -12.34
N LEU A 249 46.17 -5.75 -12.18
CA LEU A 249 45.43 -4.52 -12.42
C LEU A 249 45.83 -3.38 -11.47
N ARG A 250 46.16 -3.71 -10.22
CA ARG A 250 46.65 -2.72 -9.23
C ARG A 250 48.00 -2.15 -9.65
N GLN A 251 48.93 -3.00 -10.05
CA GLN A 251 50.25 -2.57 -10.54
C GLN A 251 50.10 -1.69 -11.78
N LEU A 252 49.30 -2.14 -12.76
CA LEU A 252 49.00 -1.39 -13.97
C LEU A 252 48.38 -0.02 -13.66
N CYS A 253 47.41 0.02 -12.75
CA CYS A 253 46.73 1.25 -12.34
C CYS A 253 47.72 2.24 -11.70
N MET A 254 48.55 1.78 -10.77
CA MET A 254 49.55 2.62 -10.11
C MET A 254 50.58 3.16 -11.10
N GLN A 255 51.13 2.31 -11.98
CA GLN A 255 52.06 2.73 -13.03
C GLN A 255 51.44 3.79 -13.95
N ASN A 256 50.20 3.56 -14.39
CA ASN A 256 49.49 4.51 -15.25
C ASN A 256 49.23 5.84 -14.54
N MET A 257 48.89 5.82 -13.25
CA MET A 257 48.69 7.05 -12.45
C MET A 257 49.98 7.83 -12.26
N VAL A 258 51.08 7.16 -11.92
CA VAL A 258 52.40 7.81 -11.77
C VAL A 258 52.84 8.41 -13.10
N TRP A 259 52.75 7.64 -14.19
CA TRP A 259 53.13 8.12 -15.51
C TRP A 259 52.27 9.31 -15.95
N SER A 260 50.95 9.24 -15.73
CA SER A 260 50.02 10.33 -16.03
C SER A 260 50.28 11.58 -15.19
N TYR A 261 50.71 11.43 -13.93
CA TYR A 261 51.06 12.54 -13.04
C TYR A 261 52.35 13.22 -13.50
N CYS A 262 53.43 12.45 -13.68
CA CYS A 262 54.73 12.97 -14.12
C CYS A 262 54.64 13.66 -15.48
N LYS A 263 53.84 13.13 -16.41
CA LYS A 263 53.65 13.72 -17.74
C LYS A 263 52.80 15.01 -17.74
N ARG A 264 51.95 15.20 -16.72
CA ARG A 264 51.02 16.34 -16.64
C ARG A 264 51.63 17.57 -15.95
N ILE A 265 52.66 17.38 -15.11
CA ILE A 265 53.30 18.47 -14.38
C ILE A 265 54.15 19.32 -15.31
N SER A 266 53.99 20.65 -15.23
CA SER A 266 54.86 21.61 -15.91
C SER A 266 56.21 21.74 -15.18
N PRO A 267 57.30 22.08 -15.89
CA PRO A 267 58.63 22.19 -15.28
C PRO A 267 58.69 23.25 -14.16
N GLU A 268 57.97 24.37 -14.30
CA GLU A 268 57.90 25.42 -13.28
C GLU A 268 57.22 24.90 -12.01
N TRP A 269 56.11 24.17 -12.18
CA TRP A 269 55.38 23.58 -11.07
C TRP A 269 56.19 22.47 -10.37
N LYS A 270 56.97 21.69 -11.14
CA LYS A 270 57.91 20.72 -10.59
C LYS A 270 58.95 21.40 -9.71
N GLN A 271 59.60 22.45 -10.18
CA GLN A 271 60.59 23.22 -9.42
C GLN A 271 59.99 23.81 -8.13
N GLN A 272 58.77 24.36 -8.22
CA GLN A 272 58.03 24.89 -7.09
C GLN A 272 57.73 23.82 -6.02
N LEU A 273 57.38 22.60 -6.44
CA LEU A 273 57.13 21.47 -5.54
C LEU A 273 58.42 20.95 -4.92
N GLU A 274 59.51 20.83 -5.68
CA GLU A 274 60.82 20.40 -5.18
C GLU A 274 61.34 21.33 -4.07
N GLN A 275 61.28 22.65 -4.29
CA GLN A 275 61.62 23.63 -3.24
C GLN A 275 60.74 23.47 -2.00
N LYS A 276 59.44 23.20 -2.17
CA LYS A 276 58.50 22.99 -1.05
C LYS A 276 58.77 21.71 -0.30
N VAL A 277 59.21 20.64 -0.97
CA VAL A 277 59.63 19.37 -0.33
C VAL A 277 60.86 19.60 0.53
N ILE A 278 61.90 20.25 0.01
CA ILE A 278 63.13 20.57 0.78
C ILE A 278 62.77 21.42 2.01
N ALA A 279 61.94 22.46 1.84
CA ALA A 279 61.47 23.27 2.97
C ALA A 279 60.68 22.44 4.01
N SER A 280 59.93 21.43 3.57
CA SER A 280 59.21 20.50 4.45
C SER A 280 60.16 19.64 5.26
N GLU A 281 61.19 19.07 4.64
CA GLU A 281 62.21 18.26 5.33
C GLU A 281 62.96 19.05 6.40
N ILE A 282 63.22 20.33 6.14
CA ILE A 282 63.93 21.21 7.08
C ILE A 282 63.01 21.61 8.25
N PHE A 283 61.79 22.08 7.98
CA PHE A 283 60.98 22.82 8.97
C PHE A 283 59.76 22.08 9.53
N LYS A 284 59.25 21.04 8.84
CA LYS A 284 58.04 20.33 9.27
C LYS A 284 58.26 19.66 10.64
N GLY A 285 57.41 20.01 11.61
CA GLY A 285 57.50 19.49 12.99
C GLY A 285 58.60 20.13 13.86
N LYS A 286 59.44 21.01 13.30
CA LYS A 286 60.51 21.72 14.02
C LYS A 286 60.21 23.21 14.22
N LYS A 287 59.28 23.78 13.44
CA LYS A 287 58.90 25.20 13.53
C LYS A 287 57.39 25.39 13.43
N ASP A 288 56.81 26.07 14.42
CA ASP A 288 55.34 26.21 14.59
C ASP A 288 54.64 27.01 13.49
N ASN A 289 55.34 27.96 12.85
CA ASN A 289 54.78 28.79 11.78
C ASN A 289 54.87 28.12 10.39
N TYR A 290 55.59 27.01 10.25
CA TYR A 290 55.77 26.35 8.96
C TYR A 290 54.44 25.93 8.28
N PRO A 291 53.44 25.36 8.97
CA PRO A 291 52.15 25.01 8.34
C PRO A 291 51.46 26.18 7.65
N GLN A 292 51.60 27.40 8.18
CA GLN A 292 51.01 28.62 7.62
C GLN A 292 51.72 29.06 6.32
N SER A 293 52.98 28.66 6.14
CA SER A 293 53.79 28.97 4.94
C SER A 293 53.52 28.02 3.77
N VAL A 294 53.00 26.81 4.02
CA VAL A 294 52.76 25.77 3.00
C VAL A 294 51.91 26.28 1.82
N PRO A 295 50.74 26.92 2.02
CA PRO A 295 49.88 27.36 0.90
C PRO A 295 50.44 28.56 0.11
N ARG A 296 51.45 29.28 0.63
CA ARG A 296 52.03 30.46 -0.05
C ARG A 296 53.16 30.03 -0.99
N LEU A 297 53.05 30.29 -2.30
CA LEU A 297 54.06 29.90 -3.27
C LEU A 297 55.40 30.62 -3.04
N PHE A 298 56.48 29.96 -3.45
CA PHE A 298 57.77 30.64 -3.57
C PHE A 298 57.76 31.47 -4.85
N ILE A 299 58.54 32.55 -4.84
CA ILE A 299 58.68 33.46 -5.97
C ILE A 299 60.16 33.67 -6.20
N ASN A 300 60.54 33.91 -7.45
CA ASN A 300 61.95 34.01 -7.84
C ASN A 300 62.65 35.21 -7.18
N THR A 301 61.94 36.34 -7.04
CA THR A 301 62.48 37.55 -6.43
C THR A 301 61.46 38.14 -5.46
N ARG A 302 61.89 38.48 -4.24
CA ARG A 302 61.06 39.12 -3.21
C ARG A 302 61.17 40.65 -3.21
N LEU A 303 62.18 41.19 -3.88
CA LEU A 303 62.44 42.61 -4.07
C LEU A 303 61.81 43.08 -5.39
N GLY A 304 61.21 44.28 -5.39
CA GLY A 304 60.76 44.92 -6.61
C GLY A 304 61.94 45.45 -7.43
N ASN A 305 61.83 45.51 -8.75
CA ASN A 305 62.91 46.02 -9.62
C ASN A 305 63.33 47.47 -9.28
N GLU A 306 62.45 48.25 -8.65
CA GLU A 306 62.74 49.62 -8.21
C GLU A 306 63.47 49.70 -6.86
N GLU A 307 63.53 48.61 -6.10
CA GLU A 307 64.18 48.54 -4.78
C GLU A 307 65.66 48.11 -4.89
N ILE A 308 66.09 47.66 -6.08
CA ILE A 308 67.46 47.19 -6.32
C ILE A 308 68.30 48.38 -6.79
N ASN A 309 69.30 48.77 -5.99
CA ASN A 309 70.23 49.84 -6.34
C ASN A 309 70.92 49.51 -7.70
N ALA A 310 70.85 50.44 -8.66
CA ALA A 310 71.35 50.25 -10.03
C ALA A 310 72.82 49.79 -10.11
N LYS A 311 73.64 50.11 -9.10
CA LYS A 311 75.04 49.65 -9.02
C LYS A 311 75.19 48.15 -8.71
N VAL A 312 74.20 47.54 -8.05
CA VAL A 312 74.20 46.11 -7.72
C VAL A 312 73.73 45.27 -8.91
N LEU A 313 72.82 45.79 -9.73
CA LEU A 313 72.38 45.13 -10.98
C LEU A 313 73.54 44.98 -11.97
N GLN A 314 74.38 46.02 -12.13
CA GLN A 314 75.60 45.95 -12.96
C GLN A 314 76.65 44.96 -12.43
N ALA A 315 76.69 44.69 -11.12
CA ALA A 315 77.61 43.73 -10.54
C ALA A 315 77.15 42.28 -10.76
N LEU A 316 75.85 42.01 -10.65
CA LEU A 316 75.27 40.67 -10.84
C LEU A 316 75.24 40.21 -12.30
N GLU A 317 75.07 41.12 -13.27
CA GLU A 317 75.13 40.78 -14.70
C GLU A 317 76.53 40.30 -15.14
N ASN A 318 77.59 40.70 -14.44
CA ASN A 318 78.97 40.33 -14.76
C ASN A 318 79.40 38.96 -14.19
N GLU A 319 78.65 38.36 -13.27
CA GLU A 319 79.00 37.06 -12.67
C GLU A 319 78.37 35.85 -13.39
N ALA A 320 77.47 36.05 -14.35
CA ALA A 320 76.79 34.96 -15.06
C ALA A 320 77.43 34.57 -16.40
N ILE A 321 78.76 34.32 -16.43
CA ILE A 321 79.40 33.45 -17.43
C ILE A 321 80.57 32.69 -16.77
N LYS A 322 80.30 31.46 -16.33
CA LYS A 322 81.20 30.29 -16.48
C LYS A 322 80.49 28.99 -16.11
#